data_AF-A0A3P7JA50-F1
#
_entry.id   AF-A0A3P7JA50-F1
#
_cell.length_a   1.000
_cell.length_b   1.000
_cell.length_c   1.000
_cell.angle_alpha   90.00
_cell.angle_beta   90.00
_cell.angle_gamma   90.00
#
_symmetry.space_group_name_H-M   'P 1'
#
loop_
_entity.id
_entity.type
_entity.pdbx_description
1 polymer ?
#
loop_
_entity_poly.entity_id
_entity_poly.type
_entity_poly.pdbx_seq_one_letter_code
_entity_poly.pdbx_strand_id
1 'polypeptide(L)' 'METDYVGIDQHGQAYVNCTYNMDGVIGVRKCSMPASDAAFDMGLACFALWNAEGEMIAQDCWIHQEVRIEQK' A
#
# COMPACT_ATOMS: atom_id res chain seq x y z
N MET A 1 19.58 1.75 -9.52
CA MET A 1 19.67 1.10 -8.20
C MET A 1 18.22 0.82 -7.82
N GLU A 2 17.74 -0.39 -8.08
CA GLU A 2 16.39 -0.81 -7.68
C GLU A 2 16.36 -0.82 -6.16
N THR A 3 15.74 0.21 -5.59
CA THR A 3 15.36 0.20 -4.19
C THR A 3 14.10 -0.64 -4.13
N ASP A 4 14.19 -1.89 -3.68
CA ASP A 4 13.00 -2.67 -3.38
C ASP A 4 12.12 -1.84 -2.42
N TYR A 5 10.98 -1.38 -2.92
CA TYR A 5 10.03 -0.54 -2.18
C TYR A 5 9.31 -1.31 -1.06
N VAL A 6 9.59 -2.62 -0.93
CA VAL A 6 8.97 -3.56 -0.02
C VAL A 6 9.98 -3.99 1.03
N GLY A 7 9.70 -3.68 2.29
CA GLY A 7 10.44 -4.18 3.46
C GLY A 7 9.78 -5.42 4.06
N ILE A 8 10.54 -6.16 4.86
CA ILE A 8 10.04 -7.28 5.68
C ILE A 8 10.30 -6.95 7.15
N ASP A 9 9.29 -7.07 8.00
CA ASP A 9 9.46 -6.80 9.43
C ASP A 9 9.96 -8.01 10.24
N GLN A 10 10.15 -7.82 11.54
CA GLN A 10 10.66 -8.84 12.45
C GLN A 10 9.80 -10.11 12.54
N HIS A 11 8.57 -10.09 12.03
CA HIS A 11 7.66 -11.22 11.99
C HIS A 11 7.58 -11.87 10.60
N GLY A 12 8.37 -11.40 9.63
CA GLY A 12 8.34 -11.88 8.25
C GLY A 12 7.23 -11.24 7.40
N GLN A 13 6.55 -10.19 7.89
CA GLN A 13 5.44 -9.56 7.18
C GLN A 13 5.95 -8.51 6.20
N ALA A 14 5.54 -8.62 4.93
CA ALA A 14 5.87 -7.65 3.91
C ALA A 14 5.14 -6.32 4.14
N TYR A 15 5.83 -5.20 3.91
CA TYR A 15 5.28 -3.87 4.07
C TYR A 15 5.90 -2.85 3.11
N VAL A 16 5.20 -1.74 2.88
CA VAL A 16 5.73 -0.54 2.23
C VAL A 16 5.54 0.67 3.14
N ASN A 17 6.42 1.64 3.03
CA ASN A 17 6.30 2.90 3.77
C ASN A 17 5.70 3.97 2.84
N CYS A 18 4.48 4.40 3.14
CA CYS A 18 3.76 5.41 2.39
C CYS A 18 3.89 6.78 3.05
N THR A 19 4.54 7.71 2.38
CA THR A 19 4.55 9.11 2.80
C THR A 19 3.17 9.71 2.59
N TYR A 20 2.67 10.44 3.60
CA TYR A 20 1.47 11.24 3.47
C TYR A 20 1.74 12.71 3.84
N ASN A 21 1.00 13.61 3.21
CA ASN A 21 0.97 15.04 3.50
C ASN A 21 -0.49 15.51 3.42
N MET A 22 -1.18 15.44 4.56
CA MET A 22 -2.59 15.84 4.66
C MET A 22 -2.72 16.95 5.71
N ASP A 23 -3.46 18.00 5.38
CA ASP A 23 -3.74 19.14 6.27
C ASP A 23 -2.47 19.76 6.89
N GLY A 24 -1.38 19.79 6.11
CA GLY A 24 -0.08 20.33 6.53
C GLY A 24 0.75 19.39 7.44
N VAL A 25 0.26 18.18 7.70
CA VAL A 25 0.98 17.15 8.47
C VAL A 25 1.68 16.19 7.52
N ILE A 26 3.01 16.18 7.55
CA ILE A 26 3.83 15.23 6.81
C ILE A 26 4.18 14.05 7.73
N GLY A 27 3.95 12.83 7.26
CA GLY A 27 4.30 11.63 7.99
C GLY A 27 4.56 10.44 7.08
N VAL A 28 4.93 9.31 7.70
CA VAL A 28 5.11 8.04 7.02
C VAL A 28 4.22 7.01 7.69
N ARG A 29 3.43 6.30 6.89
CA ARG A 29 2.56 5.21 7.31
C ARG A 29 3.13 3.89 6.82
N LYS A 30 3.31 2.93 7.72
CA LYS A 30 3.68 1.56 7.36
C LYS A 30 2.42 0.81 6.91
N CYS A 31 2.41 0.33 5.68
CA CYS A 31 1.35 -0.46 5.10
C CYS A 31 1.81 -1.91 5.03
N SER A 32 1.25 -2.80 5.85
CA SER A 32 1.66 -4.21 5.91
C SER A 32 0.64 -5.11 5.20
N MET A 33 1.13 -6.13 4.50
CA MET A 33 0.32 -7.20 3.93
C MET A 33 -0.33 -8.04 5.03
N PRO A 34 -1.64 -8.33 5.00
CA PRO A 34 -2.28 -9.19 6.00
C PRO A 34 -1.58 -10.54 6.15
N ALA A 35 -1.46 -11.04 7.37
CA ALA A 35 -0.68 -12.24 7.70
C ALA A 35 -1.38 -13.58 7.36
N SER A 36 -2.47 -13.57 6.58
CA SER A 36 -3.20 -14.79 6.22
C SER A 36 -2.63 -15.44 4.96
N ASP A 37 -2.67 -16.77 4.87
CA ASP A 37 -2.22 -17.54 3.69
C ASP A 37 -2.98 -17.18 2.39
N ALA A 38 -4.10 -16.47 2.48
CA ALA A 38 -4.82 -15.92 1.33
C ALA A 38 -4.16 -14.66 0.73
N ALA A 39 -3.04 -14.19 1.31
CA ALA A 39 -2.38 -12.96 0.93
C ALA A 39 -1.40 -13.05 -0.23
N PHE A 40 -1.09 -14.25 -0.73
CA PHE A 40 -0.13 -14.41 -1.84
C PHE A 40 -0.60 -13.77 -3.16
N ASP A 41 -1.91 -13.50 -3.28
CA ASP A 41 -2.51 -12.80 -4.42
C ASP A 41 -2.85 -11.35 -4.09
N MET A 42 -2.31 -10.78 -3.01
CA MET A 42 -2.60 -9.39 -2.67
C MET A 42 -1.47 -8.45 -3.14
N GLY A 43 -1.85 -7.40 -3.84
CA GLY A 43 -0.96 -6.29 -4.18
C GLY A 43 -0.96 -5.24 -3.07
N LEU A 44 0.21 -4.68 -2.77
CA LEU A 44 0.37 -3.61 -1.78
C LEU A 44 0.94 -2.35 -2.44
N ALA A 45 0.28 -1.22 -2.24
CA ALA A 45 0.72 0.06 -2.80
C ALA A 45 0.37 1.24 -1.88
N CYS A 46 1.00 2.37 -2.15
CA CYS A 46 0.57 3.67 -1.64
C CYS A 46 -0.39 4.30 -2.65
N PHE A 47 -1.47 4.92 -2.18
CA PHE A 47 -2.35 5.70 -3.06
C PHE A 47 -2.46 7.14 -2.61
N ALA A 48 -2.81 7.99 -3.57
CA ALA A 48 -3.22 9.37 -3.35
C ALA A 48 -4.42 9.65 -4.26
N LEU A 49 -5.42 10.36 -3.75
CA LEU A 49 -6.61 10.79 -4.49
C LEU A 49 -6.64 12.31 -4.53
N TRP A 50 -7.00 12.84 -5.69
CA TRP A 50 -7.19 14.27 -5.91
C TRP A 50 -8.62 14.52 -6.37
N ASN A 51 -9.20 15.65 -5.95
CA ASN A 51 -10.46 16.12 -6.50
C ASN A 51 -10.25 16.76 -7.90
N ALA A 52 -11.34 17.18 -8.54
CA ALA A 52 -11.29 17.80 -9.86
C ALA A 52 -10.55 19.16 -9.87
N GLU A 53 -10.38 19.78 -8.71
CA GLU A 53 -9.68 21.06 -8.51
C GLU A 53 -8.16 20.86 -8.28
N GLY A 54 -7.71 19.61 -8.19
CA GLY A 54 -6.31 19.24 -7.96
C GLY A 54 -5.91 19.22 -6.49
N GLU A 55 -6.86 19.39 -5.57
CA GLU A 55 -6.60 19.25 -4.14
C GLU A 55 -6.55 17.77 -3.75
N MET A 56 -5.56 17.41 -2.94
CA MET A 56 -5.45 16.06 -2.41
C MET A 56 -6.51 15.82 -1.34
N ILE A 57 -7.31 14.76 -1.49
CA ILE A 57 -8.43 14.44 -0.59
C ILE A 57 -8.20 13.17 0.23
N ALA A 58 -7.26 12.32 -0.17
CA ALA A 58 -6.87 11.14 0.61
C ALA A 58 -5.48 10.65 0.20
N GLN A 59 -4.74 10.12 1.18
CA GLN A 59 -3.52 9.34 0.99
C GLN A 59 -3.51 8.21 2.01
N ASP A 60 -3.36 6.97 1.56
CA ASP A 60 -3.28 5.83 2.48
C ASP A 60 -2.69 4.59 1.80
N CYS A 61 -2.75 3.47 2.53
CA CYS A 61 -2.43 2.14 2.08
C CYS A 61 -3.50 1.58 1.14
N TRP A 62 -3.09 1.05 -0.01
CA TRP A 62 -3.91 0.24 -0.88
C TRP A 62 -3.52 -1.23 -0.74
N ILE A 63 -4.51 -2.07 -0.41
CA ILE A 63 -4.37 -3.53 -0.40
C ILE A 63 -5.34 -4.04 -1.47
N HIS A 64 -4.82 -4.48 -2.60
CA HIS A 64 -5.61 -5.07 -3.67
C HIS A 64 -5.65 -6.58 -3.50
N GLN A 65 -6.83 -7.20 -3.54
CA GLN A 65 -6.92 -8.64 -3.73
C GLN A 65 -6.99 -8.93 -5.23
N GLU A 66 -5.96 -9.58 -5.78
CA GLU A 66 -6.05 -10.11 -7.14
C GLU A 66 -7.04 -11.28 -7.14
N VAL A 67 -8.11 -11.11 -7.90
CA VAL A 67 -9.07 -12.19 -8.13
C VAL A 67 -8.43 -13.13 -9.14
N ARG A 68 -7.91 -14.29 -8.70
CA ARG A 68 -7.48 -15.33 -9.64
C ARG A 68 -8.69 -15.75 -10.48
N ILE A 69 -8.64 -15.50 -11.79
CA ILE A 69 -9.57 -16.14 -12.72
C ILE A 69 -9.08 -17.58 -12.87
N GLU A 70 -9.83 -18.55 -12.31
CA GLU A 70 -9.63 -19.95 -12.66
C GLU A 70 -9.94 -20.11 -14.16
N GLN A 71 -8.90 -20.21 -14.99
CA GLN A 71 -9.06 -20.60 -16.38
C GLN A 71 -9.45 -22.08 -16.41
N LYS A 72 -10.72 -22.34 -16.77
CA LYS A 72 -11.31 -23.67 -16.88
C LYS A 72 -10.91 -24.37 -18.18
#